data_AF-A0A6L6BRD8-F1
#
_entry.id   AF-A0A6L6BRD8-F1
#
_cell.length_a   1.000
_cell.length_b   1.000
_cell.length_c   1.000
_cell.angle_alpha   90.00
_cell.angle_beta   90.00
_cell.angle_gamma   90.00
#
_symmetry.space_group_name_H-M   'P 1'
#
loop_
_entity.id
_entity.type
_entity.pdbx_description
1 polymer ?
#
loop_
_entity_poly.entity_id
_entity_poly.type
_entity_poly.pdbx_seq_one_letter_code
_entity_poly.pdbx_strand_id
1 'polypeptide(L)'
;MGIKTGSFFKRTILGIALSDLQIPLSSELTSESEILLRRGIKDRLTALAPFLSWDSDPYAAIVDNRVVWIVDGYTTSNSYPYSQSFGQEGLPSGSDIARIPLNYMRSAVRAVIDADTGTTTLYESDIEQSADPILKLWKKVLPDLIAPADSMSQDLRSHLRYPKDLFIVQSSLLGRYHVDNAESLFNGEDRWTISPAPGADVGMPGSAVSQPVFRFNTVAGEQQWSMIRTYNAGSSSNATAGRDVLSAMIIASHDSPQKLQVIRLTSSDGNKISSPQVAQSAIDADPELARIITLLNTNGSQVRFGPMTPLIIKDALVWTRSMLISGTGGAAVPRVYGIIAVSDGVAGLGETTELAIAAAIK
;
A
#
# COMPACT_ATOMS: atom_id res chain seq x y z
N MET A 1 -18.95 -18.44 -4.57
CA MET A 1 -19.37 -19.81 -4.20
C MET A 1 -20.50 -19.70 -3.21
N GLY A 2 -21.73 -19.89 -3.64
CA GLY A 2 -22.81 -20.19 -2.73
C GLY A 2 -23.34 -21.60 -2.96
N ILE A 3 -24.13 -22.04 -2.00
CA ILE A 3 -24.75 -23.36 -2.04
C ILE A 3 -26.25 -23.13 -2.25
N LYS A 4 -26.79 -23.63 -3.35
CA LYS A 4 -28.25 -23.66 -3.55
C LYS A 4 -28.91 -24.34 -2.37
N THR A 5 -29.85 -23.65 -1.73
CA THR A 5 -30.61 -24.13 -0.56
C THR A 5 -31.39 -25.39 -0.90
N GLY A 6 -31.96 -25.47 -2.11
CA GLY A 6 -32.68 -26.64 -2.61
C GLY A 6 -33.83 -27.07 -1.69
N SER A 7 -33.89 -28.36 -1.40
CA SER A 7 -34.96 -28.99 -0.60
C SER A 7 -34.82 -28.69 0.90
N PHE A 8 -35.93 -28.87 1.63
CA PHE A 8 -35.97 -28.70 3.08
C PHE A 8 -34.86 -29.47 3.81
N PHE A 9 -34.58 -30.71 3.40
CA PHE A 9 -33.50 -31.52 4.00
C PHE A 9 -32.13 -30.86 3.86
N LYS A 10 -31.81 -30.32 2.67
CA LYS A 10 -30.55 -29.62 2.44
C LYS A 10 -30.48 -28.32 3.24
N ARG A 11 -31.59 -27.60 3.40
CA ARG A 11 -31.69 -26.42 4.26
C ARG A 11 -31.47 -26.77 5.74
N THR A 12 -31.97 -27.90 6.22
CA THR A 12 -31.73 -28.36 7.60
C THR A 12 -30.26 -28.67 7.84
N ILE A 13 -29.59 -29.36 6.91
CA ILE A 13 -28.14 -29.60 6.99
C ILE A 13 -27.38 -28.28 6.99
N LEU A 14 -27.74 -27.35 6.11
CA LEU A 14 -27.11 -26.03 6.04
C LEU A 14 -27.35 -25.22 7.32
N GLY A 15 -28.55 -25.29 7.91
CA GLY A 15 -28.87 -24.67 9.19
C GLY A 15 -28.03 -25.20 10.34
N ILE A 16 -27.78 -26.50 10.39
CA ILE A 16 -26.87 -27.09 11.39
C ILE A 16 -25.43 -26.64 11.13
N ALA A 17 -24.95 -26.74 9.88
CA ALA A 17 -23.57 -26.41 9.52
C ALA A 17 -23.22 -24.92 9.76
N LEU A 18 -24.20 -24.03 9.59
CA LEU A 18 -24.05 -22.59 9.77
C LEU A 18 -24.53 -22.11 11.15
N SER A 19 -24.99 -23.03 12.02
CA SER A 19 -25.57 -22.72 13.33
C SER A 19 -26.73 -21.71 13.26
N ASP A 20 -27.55 -21.82 12.21
CA ASP A 20 -28.69 -20.94 11.94
C ASP A 20 -29.96 -21.75 11.64
N LEU A 21 -30.81 -21.87 12.66
CA LEU A 21 -32.08 -22.59 12.58
C LEU A 21 -33.15 -21.87 11.75
N GLN A 22 -32.92 -20.61 11.36
CA GLN A 22 -33.84 -19.89 10.47
C GLN A 22 -33.75 -20.39 9.03
N ILE A 23 -32.62 -20.95 8.60
CA ILE A 23 -32.42 -21.46 7.24
C ILE A 23 -33.46 -22.53 6.83
N PRO A 24 -33.73 -23.58 7.63
CA PRO A 24 -34.79 -24.53 7.31
C PRO A 24 -36.21 -24.01 7.52
N LEU A 25 -36.42 -23.02 8.40
CA LEU A 25 -37.75 -22.56 8.82
C LEU A 25 -38.25 -21.34 8.05
N SER A 26 -37.38 -20.62 7.37
CA SER A 26 -37.74 -19.41 6.63
C SER A 26 -38.54 -19.71 5.37
N SER A 27 -39.70 -19.08 5.25
CA SER A 27 -40.56 -19.10 4.06
C SER A 27 -40.04 -18.22 2.92
N GLU A 28 -39.08 -17.34 3.20
CA GLU A 28 -38.44 -16.47 2.19
C GLU A 28 -37.41 -17.23 1.33
N LEU A 29 -36.90 -18.36 1.83
CA LEU A 29 -35.97 -19.20 1.10
C LEU A 29 -36.74 -20.13 0.14
N THR A 30 -36.41 -20.07 -1.14
CA THR A 30 -36.94 -20.97 -2.18
C THR A 30 -35.92 -22.06 -2.51
N SER A 31 -36.24 -22.99 -3.40
CA SER A 31 -35.27 -23.98 -3.91
C SER A 31 -34.15 -23.37 -4.73
N GLU A 32 -34.40 -22.18 -5.32
CA GLU A 32 -33.45 -21.44 -6.13
C GLU A 32 -32.60 -20.46 -5.32
N SER A 33 -32.93 -20.24 -4.05
CA SER A 33 -32.11 -19.41 -3.17
C SER A 33 -30.71 -20.00 -3.02
N GLU A 34 -29.72 -19.12 -2.88
CA GLU A 34 -28.33 -19.51 -2.72
C GLU A 34 -27.76 -18.90 -1.45
N ILE A 35 -27.17 -19.74 -0.59
CA ILE A 35 -26.46 -19.25 0.59
C ILE A 35 -25.05 -18.89 0.16
N LEU A 36 -24.74 -17.60 0.15
CA LEU A 36 -23.42 -17.09 -0.16
C LEU A 36 -22.48 -17.34 1.03
N LEU A 37 -21.52 -18.25 0.84
CA LEU A 37 -20.47 -18.51 1.82
C LEU A 37 -19.23 -17.66 1.52
N ARG A 38 -18.47 -17.32 2.56
CA ARG A 38 -17.18 -16.60 2.45
C ARG A 38 -17.33 -15.30 1.65
N ARG A 39 -18.09 -14.37 2.23
CA ARG A 39 -18.31 -13.03 1.67
C ARG A 39 -17.05 -12.15 1.77
N GLY A 40 -16.18 -12.42 2.74
CA GLY A 40 -14.88 -11.79 2.85
C GLY A 40 -14.00 -12.14 1.65
N ILE A 41 -13.38 -11.13 1.04
CA ILE A 41 -12.45 -11.27 -0.08
C ILE A 41 -11.33 -12.27 0.27
N LYS A 42 -10.67 -12.06 1.42
CA LYS A 42 -9.59 -12.93 1.88
C LYS A 42 -10.06 -14.34 2.22
N ASP A 43 -11.12 -14.49 3.00
CA ASP A 43 -11.66 -15.80 3.36
C ASP A 43 -11.95 -16.68 2.15
N ARG A 44 -12.41 -16.06 1.05
CA ARG A 44 -12.64 -16.70 -0.24
C ARG A 44 -11.34 -17.09 -0.93
N LEU A 45 -10.39 -16.16 -1.03
CA LEU A 45 -9.12 -16.41 -1.70
C LEU A 45 -8.28 -17.47 -0.96
N THR A 46 -8.23 -17.42 0.37
CA THR A 46 -7.61 -18.45 1.20
C THR A 46 -8.31 -19.81 1.05
N ALA A 47 -9.62 -19.84 0.80
CA ALA A 47 -10.32 -21.11 0.49
C ALA A 47 -9.91 -21.70 -0.85
N LEU A 48 -9.78 -20.83 -1.85
CA LEU A 48 -9.59 -21.18 -3.26
C LEU A 48 -8.13 -21.58 -3.54
N ALA A 49 -7.17 -20.82 -2.99
CA ALA A 49 -5.75 -21.07 -3.15
C ALA A 49 -5.02 -20.84 -1.81
N PRO A 50 -5.12 -21.79 -0.84
CA PRO A 50 -4.49 -21.68 0.48
C PRO A 50 -2.95 -21.74 0.44
N PHE A 51 -2.37 -22.10 -0.70
CA PHE A 51 -0.93 -22.14 -0.92
C PHE A 51 -0.32 -20.77 -1.27
N LEU A 52 -1.16 -19.74 -1.45
CA LEU A 52 -0.74 -18.36 -1.67
C LEU A 52 -0.95 -17.55 -0.39
N SER A 53 -0.06 -16.59 -0.17
CA SER A 53 -0.26 -15.52 0.82
C SER A 53 -0.88 -14.30 0.13
N TRP A 54 -1.89 -13.70 0.74
CA TRP A 54 -2.64 -12.60 0.13
C TRP A 54 -2.24 -11.23 0.68
N ASP A 55 -2.19 -10.25 -0.22
CA ASP A 55 -1.86 -8.87 0.08
C ASP A 55 -2.86 -8.22 1.05
N SER A 56 -2.38 -7.29 1.86
CA SER A 56 -3.16 -6.52 2.83
C SER A 56 -4.17 -5.53 2.22
N ASP A 57 -4.01 -5.12 0.96
CA ASP A 57 -4.69 -3.98 0.33
C ASP A 57 -5.53 -4.37 -0.90
N PRO A 58 -6.65 -5.11 -0.72
CA PRO A 58 -7.59 -5.35 -1.80
C PRO A 58 -8.23 -4.03 -2.26
N TYR A 59 -8.33 -3.80 -3.56
CA TYR A 59 -8.88 -2.56 -4.12
C TYR A 59 -9.96 -2.83 -5.17
N ALA A 60 -10.93 -1.91 -5.25
CA ALA A 60 -11.97 -1.96 -6.25
C ALA A 60 -11.53 -1.22 -7.53
N ALA A 61 -11.95 -1.76 -8.67
CA ALA A 61 -11.84 -1.13 -9.99
C ALA A 61 -13.13 -1.35 -10.77
N ILE A 62 -13.39 -0.49 -11.76
CA ILE A 62 -14.45 -0.72 -12.75
C ILE A 62 -13.77 -1.32 -13.96
N VAL A 63 -14.06 -2.58 -14.24
CA VAL A 63 -13.49 -3.32 -15.38
C VAL A 63 -14.66 -3.83 -16.21
N ASP A 64 -14.66 -3.52 -17.50
CA ASP A 64 -15.71 -3.90 -18.45
C ASP A 64 -17.12 -3.54 -17.91
N ASN A 65 -17.22 -2.33 -17.35
CA ASN A 65 -18.42 -1.75 -16.74
C ASN A 65 -18.99 -2.54 -15.52
N ARG A 66 -18.15 -3.35 -14.87
CA ARG A 66 -18.45 -4.11 -13.65
C ARG A 66 -17.51 -3.70 -12.53
N VAL A 67 -18.00 -3.69 -11.30
CA VAL A 67 -17.14 -3.49 -10.13
C VAL A 67 -16.44 -4.81 -9.83
N VAL A 68 -15.12 -4.80 -9.79
CA VAL A 68 -14.30 -5.95 -9.42
C VAL A 68 -13.38 -5.60 -8.25
N TRP A 69 -13.13 -6.57 -7.39
CA TRP A 69 -12.07 -6.52 -6.40
C TRP A 69 -10.81 -7.16 -6.96
N ILE A 70 -9.69 -6.47 -6.84
CA ILE A 70 -8.38 -6.95 -7.26
C ILE A 70 -7.52 -7.12 -6.01
N VAL A 71 -6.84 -8.28 -5.90
CA VAL A 71 -5.95 -8.60 -4.78
C VAL A 71 -4.70 -9.30 -5.29
N ASP A 72 -3.55 -8.87 -4.80
CA ASP A 72 -2.28 -9.53 -5.11
C ASP A 72 -2.07 -10.79 -4.26
N GLY A 73 -1.55 -11.83 -4.90
CA GLY A 73 -1.21 -13.09 -4.28
C GLY A 73 0.27 -13.43 -4.47
N TYR A 74 0.88 -13.97 -3.41
CA TYR A 74 2.31 -14.23 -3.34
C TYR A 74 2.57 -15.72 -3.16
N THR A 75 3.57 -16.23 -3.85
CA THR A 75 4.26 -17.44 -3.38
C THR A 75 5.30 -17.03 -2.36
N THR A 76 5.39 -17.79 -1.28
CA THR A 76 6.27 -17.48 -0.16
C THR A 76 6.94 -18.74 0.35
N SER A 77 8.15 -18.59 0.90
CA SER A 77 8.82 -19.66 1.65
C SER A 77 9.70 -19.07 2.75
N ASN A 78 9.91 -19.85 3.80
CA ASN A 78 10.86 -19.60 4.88
C ASN A 78 12.13 -20.45 4.77
N SER A 79 12.24 -21.26 3.71
CA SER A 79 13.28 -22.27 3.53
C SER A 79 13.94 -22.21 2.14
N TYR A 80 13.83 -21.08 1.44
CA TYR A 80 14.45 -20.92 0.13
C TYR A 80 15.99 -20.88 0.28
N PRO A 81 16.75 -21.74 -0.42
CA PRO A 81 18.20 -21.83 -0.25
C PRO A 81 18.92 -20.52 -0.58
N TYR A 82 20.03 -20.25 0.12
CA TYR A 82 20.91 -19.10 -0.12
C TYR A 82 20.21 -17.73 -0.10
N SER A 83 19.07 -17.62 0.58
CA SER A 83 18.31 -16.37 0.71
C SER A 83 18.23 -15.92 2.16
N GLN A 84 18.39 -14.61 2.38
CA GLN A 84 18.26 -14.01 3.69
C GLN A 84 16.78 -13.89 4.08
N SER A 85 16.47 -14.18 5.35
CA SER A 85 15.18 -13.84 5.93
C SER A 85 14.99 -12.32 5.95
N PHE A 86 13.80 -11.86 5.59
CA PHE A 86 13.41 -10.46 5.67
C PHE A 86 12.41 -10.24 6.81
N GLY A 87 12.47 -9.04 7.39
CA GLY A 87 11.60 -8.65 8.49
C GLY A 87 10.19 -8.30 8.03
N GLN A 88 9.27 -8.23 8.98
CA GLN A 88 7.86 -7.87 8.76
C GLN A 88 7.60 -6.37 9.02
N GLU A 89 8.66 -5.59 9.20
CA GLU A 89 8.55 -4.19 9.60
C GLU A 89 7.81 -3.36 8.55
N GLY A 90 6.78 -2.65 9.00
CA GLY A 90 5.93 -1.84 8.14
C GLY A 90 4.85 -2.61 7.38
N LEU A 91 4.77 -3.94 7.47
CA LEU A 91 3.66 -4.68 6.88
C LEU A 91 2.36 -4.44 7.67
N PRO A 92 1.22 -4.20 7.01
CA PRO A 92 -0.06 -4.07 7.69
C PRO A 92 -0.48 -5.38 8.36
N SER A 93 -1.20 -5.31 9.48
CA SER A 93 -1.66 -6.47 10.25
C SER A 93 -2.58 -7.43 9.46
N GLY A 94 -3.22 -6.92 8.41
CA GLY A 94 -4.02 -7.71 7.48
C GLY A 94 -3.20 -8.54 6.50
N SER A 95 -1.89 -8.32 6.37
CA SER A 95 -1.04 -9.07 5.44
C SER A 95 -0.81 -10.50 5.92
N ASP A 96 -0.97 -11.49 5.03
CA ASP A 96 -0.67 -12.89 5.37
C ASP A 96 0.83 -13.10 5.62
N ILE A 97 1.68 -12.28 5.01
CA ILE A 97 3.14 -12.37 5.14
C ILE A 97 3.68 -11.66 6.40
N ALA A 98 2.83 -10.93 7.14
CA ALA A 98 3.20 -10.27 8.39
C ALA A 98 3.23 -11.21 9.60
N ARG A 99 3.01 -12.52 9.42
CA ARG A 99 2.84 -13.47 10.54
C ARG A 99 4.00 -14.44 10.73
N ILE A 100 4.76 -14.72 9.68
CA ILE A 100 5.86 -15.69 9.71
C ILE A 100 7.12 -15.09 9.09
N PRO A 101 8.32 -15.43 9.59
CA PRO A 101 9.56 -15.03 8.95
C PRO A 101 9.66 -15.74 7.59
N LEU A 102 9.95 -14.97 6.55
CA LEU A 102 10.06 -15.45 5.18
C LEU A 102 11.43 -15.08 4.62
N ASN A 103 11.95 -15.91 3.73
CA ASN A 103 13.17 -15.64 2.98
C ASN A 103 12.96 -15.75 1.47
N TYR A 104 11.72 -15.95 1.02
CA TYR A 104 11.34 -15.91 -0.38
C TYR A 104 9.93 -15.35 -0.53
N MET A 105 9.78 -14.51 -1.55
CA MET A 105 8.51 -13.91 -1.94
C MET A 105 8.58 -13.57 -3.44
N ARG A 106 7.52 -13.89 -4.18
CA ARG A 106 7.31 -13.45 -5.56
C ARG A 106 5.88 -12.99 -5.76
N SER A 107 5.67 -11.99 -6.60
CA SER A 107 4.34 -11.64 -7.08
C SER A 107 3.88 -12.75 -8.02
N ALA A 108 2.93 -13.57 -7.56
CA ALA A 108 2.59 -14.81 -8.24
C ALA A 108 1.30 -14.68 -9.04
N VAL A 109 0.25 -14.11 -8.44
CA VAL A 109 -1.06 -13.97 -9.10
C VAL A 109 -1.74 -12.64 -8.80
N ARG A 110 -2.63 -12.24 -9.71
CA ARG A 110 -3.66 -11.22 -9.51
C ARG A 110 -5.01 -11.94 -9.37
N ALA A 111 -5.64 -11.87 -8.21
CA ALA A 111 -7.00 -12.35 -8.03
C ALA A 111 -7.99 -11.25 -8.39
N VAL A 112 -8.95 -11.56 -9.27
CA VAL A 112 -10.03 -10.66 -9.67
C VAL A 112 -11.36 -11.29 -9.27
N ILE A 113 -12.16 -10.56 -8.50
CA ILE A 113 -13.44 -11.02 -7.98
C ILE A 113 -14.53 -10.05 -8.43
N ASP A 114 -15.45 -10.51 -9.26
CA ASP A 114 -16.65 -9.73 -9.62
C ASP A 114 -17.48 -9.46 -8.36
N ALA A 115 -17.79 -8.19 -8.09
CA ALA A 115 -18.40 -7.75 -6.84
C ALA A 115 -19.87 -8.19 -6.71
N ASP A 116 -20.54 -8.45 -7.83
CA ASP A 116 -21.96 -8.84 -7.87
C ASP A 116 -22.13 -10.36 -7.73
N THR A 117 -21.38 -11.12 -8.53
CA THR A 117 -21.48 -12.58 -8.63
C THR A 117 -20.52 -13.30 -7.68
N GLY A 118 -19.44 -12.64 -7.28
CA GLY A 118 -18.34 -13.26 -6.56
C GLY A 118 -17.57 -14.28 -7.39
N THR A 119 -17.70 -14.26 -8.73
CA THR A 119 -16.87 -15.06 -9.63
C THR A 119 -15.42 -14.65 -9.44
N THR A 120 -14.53 -15.62 -9.27
CA THR A 120 -13.11 -15.36 -8.96
C THR A 120 -12.22 -15.97 -10.02
N THR A 121 -11.34 -15.16 -10.59
CA THR A 121 -10.31 -15.59 -11.54
C THR A 121 -8.95 -15.23 -10.97
N LEU A 122 -8.02 -16.19 -10.98
CA LEU A 122 -6.62 -15.93 -10.65
C LEU A 122 -5.84 -15.82 -11.97
N TYR A 123 -5.24 -14.67 -12.21
CA TYR A 123 -4.31 -14.48 -13.33
C TYR A 123 -2.88 -14.59 -12.83
N GLU A 124 -1.98 -15.16 -13.61
CA GLU A 124 -0.54 -15.05 -13.36
C GLU A 124 -0.11 -13.57 -13.33
N SER A 125 0.79 -13.23 -12.43
CA SER A 125 1.31 -11.87 -12.28
C SER A 125 2.08 -11.41 -13.52
N ASP A 126 1.94 -10.14 -13.85
CA ASP A 126 2.61 -9.44 -14.95
C ASP A 126 3.99 -8.86 -14.59
N ILE A 127 4.37 -8.96 -13.32
CA ILE A 127 5.54 -8.27 -12.74
C ILE A 127 6.81 -9.11 -12.86
N GLU A 128 6.73 -10.40 -12.54
CA GLU A 128 7.89 -11.29 -12.41
C GLU A 128 7.69 -12.57 -13.23
N GLN A 129 7.09 -12.42 -14.42
CA GLN A 129 6.79 -13.53 -15.33
C GLN A 129 8.04 -14.41 -15.51
N SER A 130 7.84 -15.73 -15.39
CA SER A 130 8.85 -16.81 -15.57
C SER A 130 9.91 -17.02 -14.47
N ALA A 131 9.98 -16.22 -13.41
CA ALA A 131 11.00 -16.37 -12.35
C ALA A 131 10.58 -17.23 -11.15
N ASP A 132 9.30 -17.56 -11.00
CA ASP A 132 8.78 -18.21 -9.79
C ASP A 132 8.70 -19.75 -9.92
N PRO A 133 9.66 -20.52 -9.36
CA PRO A 133 9.60 -21.99 -9.35
C PRO A 133 8.40 -22.55 -8.57
N ILE A 134 7.91 -21.86 -7.54
CA ILE A 134 6.80 -22.33 -6.71
C ILE A 134 5.49 -22.22 -7.50
N LEU A 135 5.26 -21.09 -8.17
CA LEU A 135 4.07 -20.92 -9.02
C LEU A 135 4.07 -21.91 -10.18
N LYS A 136 5.23 -22.16 -10.81
CA LYS A 136 5.36 -23.17 -11.88
C LYS A 136 4.91 -24.56 -11.43
N LEU A 137 5.24 -24.96 -10.20
CA LEU A 137 4.78 -26.22 -9.63
C LEU A 137 3.25 -26.22 -9.49
N TRP A 138 2.67 -25.17 -8.90
CA TRP A 138 1.21 -25.08 -8.71
C TRP A 138 0.45 -25.05 -10.03
N LYS A 139 0.93 -24.35 -11.06
CA LYS A 139 0.35 -24.38 -12.41
C LYS A 139 0.41 -25.77 -13.04
N LYS A 140 1.40 -26.60 -12.70
CA LYS A 140 1.46 -27.99 -13.17
C LYS A 140 0.46 -28.89 -12.45
N VAL A 141 0.25 -28.67 -11.15
CA VAL A 141 -0.67 -29.45 -10.32
C VAL A 141 -2.14 -29.04 -10.55
N LEU A 142 -2.39 -27.76 -10.80
CA LEU A 142 -3.71 -27.13 -10.95
C LEU A 142 -3.75 -26.27 -12.22
N PRO A 143 -3.69 -26.88 -13.42
CA PRO A 143 -3.53 -26.16 -14.69
C PRO A 143 -4.66 -25.18 -15.01
N ASP A 144 -5.88 -25.48 -14.56
CA ASP A 144 -7.06 -24.66 -14.84
C ASP A 144 -7.31 -23.58 -13.78
N LEU A 145 -6.56 -23.59 -12.66
CA LEU A 145 -6.80 -22.66 -11.55
C LEU A 145 -6.25 -21.26 -11.83
N ILE A 146 -5.13 -21.17 -12.56
CA ILE A 146 -4.40 -19.92 -12.79
C ILE A 146 -4.38 -19.63 -14.29
N ALA A 147 -5.10 -18.60 -14.69
CA ALA A 147 -5.15 -18.10 -16.05
C ALA A 147 -3.83 -17.39 -16.43
N PRO A 148 -3.41 -17.43 -17.71
CA PRO A 148 -2.24 -16.70 -18.17
C PRO A 148 -2.39 -15.18 -18.00
N ALA A 149 -1.30 -14.47 -17.72
CA ALA A 149 -1.30 -13.00 -17.62
C ALA A 149 -1.85 -12.33 -18.90
N ASP A 150 -1.60 -12.93 -20.06
CA ASP A 150 -2.06 -12.49 -21.38
C ASP A 150 -3.54 -12.66 -21.67
N SER A 151 -4.27 -13.33 -20.77
CA SER A 151 -5.73 -13.40 -20.84
C SER A 151 -6.44 -12.26 -20.11
N MET A 152 -5.72 -11.40 -19.38
CA MET A 152 -6.31 -10.19 -18.78
C MET A 152 -6.73 -9.20 -19.87
N SER A 153 -7.96 -8.66 -19.78
CA SER A 153 -8.42 -7.60 -20.69
C SER A 153 -7.54 -6.35 -20.56
N GLN A 154 -7.50 -5.53 -21.61
CA GLN A 154 -6.75 -4.27 -21.58
C GLN A 154 -7.26 -3.34 -20.48
N ASP A 155 -8.59 -3.32 -20.26
CA ASP A 155 -9.23 -2.53 -19.23
C ASP A 155 -8.83 -2.98 -17.81
N LEU A 156 -8.77 -4.30 -17.57
CA LEU A 156 -8.23 -4.85 -16.33
C LEU A 156 -6.76 -4.42 -16.11
N ARG A 157 -5.93 -4.54 -17.16
CA ARG A 157 -4.50 -4.18 -17.10
C ARG A 157 -4.30 -2.71 -16.73
N SER A 158 -5.10 -1.79 -17.25
CA SER A 158 -5.03 -0.36 -16.89
C SER A 158 -5.40 -0.04 -15.44
N HIS A 159 -5.92 -1.01 -14.69
CA HIS A 159 -6.25 -0.85 -13.27
C HIS A 159 -5.27 -1.55 -12.32
N LEU A 160 -4.31 -2.33 -12.81
CA LEU A 160 -3.37 -3.09 -11.97
C LEU A 160 -2.37 -2.19 -11.24
N ARG A 161 -2.34 -2.24 -9.91
CA ARG A 161 -1.34 -1.52 -9.10
C ARG A 161 -0.08 -2.34 -8.89
N TYR A 162 1.02 -1.73 -8.49
CA TYR A 162 2.14 -2.53 -7.96
C TYR A 162 1.73 -3.12 -6.59
N PRO A 163 2.05 -4.38 -6.25
CA PRO A 163 1.62 -5.01 -5.00
C PRO A 163 2.24 -4.32 -3.78
N LYS A 164 1.39 -3.94 -2.83
CA LYS A 164 1.80 -3.07 -1.72
C LYS A 164 2.72 -3.77 -0.75
N ASP A 165 2.37 -4.98 -0.32
CA ASP A 165 3.17 -5.72 0.65
C ASP A 165 4.54 -6.10 0.06
N LEU A 166 4.58 -6.47 -1.24
CA LEU A 166 5.84 -6.70 -1.96
C LEU A 166 6.71 -5.45 -1.99
N PHE A 167 6.12 -4.30 -2.31
CA PHE A 167 6.84 -3.04 -2.33
C PHE A 167 7.41 -2.69 -0.96
N ILE A 168 6.65 -2.92 0.12
CA ILE A 168 7.11 -2.72 1.51
C ILE A 168 8.34 -3.58 1.79
N VAL A 169 8.29 -4.89 1.46
CA VAL A 169 9.42 -5.81 1.69
C VAL A 169 10.65 -5.41 0.88
N GLN A 170 10.49 -5.18 -0.43
CA GLN A 170 11.60 -4.85 -1.33
C GLN A 170 12.27 -3.52 -0.94
N SER A 171 11.48 -2.50 -0.63
CA SER A 171 12.02 -1.21 -0.22
C SER A 171 12.71 -1.27 1.15
N SER A 172 12.21 -2.08 2.10
CA SER A 172 12.91 -2.31 3.37
C SER A 172 14.25 -3.01 3.16
N LEU A 173 14.32 -4.03 2.27
CA LEU A 173 15.58 -4.71 1.92
C LEU A 173 16.57 -3.79 1.19
N LEU A 174 16.08 -2.98 0.25
CA LEU A 174 16.90 -2.06 -0.52
C LEU A 174 17.68 -1.08 0.38
N GLY A 175 17.13 -0.72 1.54
CA GLY A 175 17.81 0.16 2.50
C GLY A 175 19.20 -0.32 2.90
N ARG A 176 19.41 -1.65 2.90
CA ARG A 176 20.72 -2.29 3.13
C ARG A 176 21.43 -2.70 1.86
N TYR A 177 20.70 -3.16 0.85
CA TYR A 177 21.25 -3.87 -0.31
C TYR A 177 21.48 -3.01 -1.56
N HIS A 178 21.27 -1.69 -1.50
CA HIS A 178 21.52 -0.79 -2.63
C HIS A 178 23.01 -0.49 -2.91
N VAL A 179 23.92 -1.04 -2.10
CA VAL A 179 25.38 -0.87 -2.23
C VAL A 179 25.99 -2.02 -3.02
N ASP A 180 26.90 -1.70 -3.94
CA ASP A 180 27.48 -2.70 -4.86
C ASP A 180 28.81 -3.29 -4.36
N ASN A 181 29.41 -2.75 -3.30
CA ASN A 181 30.69 -3.20 -2.77
C ASN A 181 30.54 -3.89 -1.41
N ALA A 182 31.28 -5.00 -1.23
CA ALA A 182 31.15 -5.86 -0.06
C ALA A 182 31.60 -5.21 1.25
N GLU A 183 32.59 -4.30 1.20
CA GLU A 183 33.12 -3.61 2.37
C GLU A 183 32.10 -2.62 2.95
N SER A 184 31.50 -1.77 2.12
CA SER A 184 30.42 -0.86 2.52
C SER A 184 29.20 -1.63 3.01
N LEU A 185 28.86 -2.79 2.41
CA LEU A 185 27.78 -3.65 2.92
C LEU A 185 28.10 -4.20 4.31
N PHE A 186 29.33 -4.63 4.54
CA PHE A 186 29.80 -5.18 5.81
C PHE A 186 29.86 -4.10 6.89
N ASN A 187 30.45 -2.95 6.59
CA ASN A 187 30.62 -1.82 7.52
C ASN A 187 29.31 -1.03 7.74
N GLY A 188 28.39 -1.06 6.77
CA GLY A 188 27.12 -0.33 6.82
C GLY A 188 27.26 1.20 6.67
N GLU A 189 28.26 1.66 5.92
CA GLU A 189 28.64 3.09 5.80
C GLU A 189 27.61 3.94 5.04
N ASP A 190 26.85 3.34 4.11
CA ASP A 190 25.78 3.98 3.34
C ASP A 190 24.46 3.21 3.55
N ARG A 191 24.03 3.06 4.80
CA ARG A 191 22.71 2.48 5.09
C ARG A 191 21.64 3.53 4.87
N TRP A 192 20.50 3.09 4.33
CA TRP A 192 19.28 3.86 4.32
C TRP A 192 18.25 3.25 5.26
N THR A 193 17.44 4.12 5.85
CA THR A 193 16.30 3.74 6.69
C THR A 193 15.04 4.30 6.08
N ILE A 194 13.94 3.57 6.12
CA ILE A 194 12.65 4.10 5.66
C ILE A 194 12.33 5.35 6.48
N SER A 195 11.96 6.43 5.81
CA SER A 195 11.58 7.66 6.49
C SER A 195 10.33 7.45 7.36
N PRO A 196 10.29 7.98 8.59
CA PRO A 196 9.11 7.93 9.43
C PRO A 196 7.96 8.72 8.81
N ALA A 197 6.72 8.35 9.15
CA ALA A 197 5.55 9.13 8.79
C ALA A 197 5.20 10.07 9.94
N PRO A 198 5.11 11.39 9.71
CA PRO A 198 4.63 12.33 10.72
C PRO A 198 3.21 12.00 11.20
N GLY A 199 2.86 12.46 12.40
CA GLY A 199 1.54 12.23 13.01
C GLY A 199 0.38 12.58 12.07
N ALA A 200 -0.66 11.74 12.08
CA ALA A 200 -1.90 11.99 11.35
C ALA A 200 -2.86 12.90 12.13
N ASP A 201 -2.68 13.02 13.44
CA ASP A 201 -3.48 13.89 14.30
C ASP A 201 -2.57 14.95 14.93
N VAL A 202 -3.09 16.16 15.12
CA VAL A 202 -2.31 17.30 15.64
C VAL A 202 -1.72 16.95 17.01
N GLY A 203 -0.40 17.13 17.15
CA GLY A 203 0.34 16.88 18.39
C GLY A 203 0.52 15.41 18.76
N MET A 204 0.06 14.46 17.95
CA MET A 204 0.28 13.03 18.16
C MET A 204 1.56 12.56 17.49
N PRO A 205 2.26 11.58 18.08
CA PRO A 205 3.46 11.02 17.47
C PRO A 205 3.17 10.37 16.11
N GLY A 206 4.18 10.36 15.25
CA GLY A 206 4.16 9.67 13.97
C GLY A 206 4.33 8.15 14.08
N SER A 207 4.42 7.51 12.91
CA SER A 207 4.84 6.11 12.80
C SER A 207 6.33 6.04 12.48
N ALA A 208 7.02 5.06 13.07
CA ALA A 208 8.44 4.80 12.81
C ALA A 208 8.74 4.50 11.33
N VAL A 209 7.76 3.95 10.61
CA VAL A 209 7.87 3.65 9.18
C VAL A 209 6.67 4.19 8.41
N SER A 210 6.95 4.88 7.31
CA SER A 210 5.93 5.34 6.38
C SER A 210 5.35 4.18 5.56
N GLN A 211 4.03 4.26 5.39
CA GLN A 211 3.27 3.38 4.50
C GLN A 211 3.31 3.94 3.08
N PRO A 212 3.57 3.11 2.05
CA PRO A 212 3.42 3.54 0.67
C PRO A 212 1.96 3.85 0.36
N VAL A 213 1.75 4.89 -0.45
CA VAL A 213 0.42 5.31 -0.91
C VAL A 213 0.43 5.35 -2.42
N PHE A 214 -0.50 4.63 -3.05
CA PHE A 214 -0.67 4.66 -4.50
C PHE A 214 -1.44 5.91 -4.90
N ARG A 215 -0.81 6.77 -5.70
CA ARG A 215 -1.39 8.05 -6.11
C ARG A 215 -0.81 8.50 -7.44
N PHE A 216 -1.45 9.51 -8.02
CA PHE A 216 -0.91 10.20 -9.17
C PHE A 216 0.22 11.12 -8.72
N ASN A 217 1.40 10.93 -9.31
CA ASN A 217 2.62 11.66 -8.98
C ASN A 217 3.24 12.25 -10.25
N THR A 218 4.03 13.31 -10.06
CA THR A 218 4.99 13.77 -11.07
C THR A 218 6.38 13.37 -10.60
N VAL A 219 7.06 12.51 -11.37
CA VAL A 219 8.38 11.99 -11.05
C VAL A 219 9.29 12.31 -12.23
N ALA A 220 10.36 13.08 -12.00
CA ALA A 220 11.29 13.50 -13.05
C ALA A 220 10.61 14.15 -14.29
N GLY A 221 9.50 14.88 -14.07
CA GLY A 221 8.74 15.53 -15.15
C GLY A 221 7.70 14.64 -15.83
N GLU A 222 7.64 13.35 -15.52
CA GLU A 222 6.65 12.42 -16.05
C GLU A 222 5.49 12.24 -15.04
N GLN A 223 4.27 12.39 -15.53
CA GLN A 223 3.07 12.12 -14.76
C GLN A 223 2.73 10.64 -14.83
N GLN A 224 2.60 10.00 -13.66
CA GLN A 224 2.33 8.57 -13.58
C GLN A 224 1.59 8.20 -12.29
N TRP A 225 0.83 7.12 -12.32
CA TRP A 225 0.35 6.48 -11.11
C TRP A 225 1.47 5.65 -10.49
N SER A 226 1.76 5.87 -9.20
CA SER A 226 2.84 5.15 -8.54
C SER A 226 2.70 5.13 -7.03
N MET A 227 3.42 4.21 -6.39
CA MET A 227 3.73 4.28 -4.96
C MET A 227 5.13 4.83 -4.77
N ILE A 228 5.32 5.67 -3.76
CA ILE A 228 6.62 6.22 -3.39
C ILE A 228 6.89 5.92 -1.92
N ARG A 229 8.11 5.48 -1.61
CA ARG A 229 8.68 5.52 -0.26
C ARG A 229 9.96 6.32 -0.28
N THR A 230 10.25 6.94 0.85
CA THR A 230 11.44 7.77 1.01
C THR A 230 12.38 7.17 2.04
N TYR A 231 13.66 7.49 1.89
CA TYR A 231 14.72 7.02 2.76
C TYR A 231 15.43 8.18 3.42
N ASN A 232 15.59 8.05 4.73
CA ASN A 232 16.51 8.87 5.52
C ASN A 232 17.89 8.22 5.55
N ALA A 233 18.93 9.05 5.65
CA ALA A 233 20.30 8.62 5.88
C ALA A 233 20.37 7.78 7.16
N GLY A 234 20.73 6.50 7.03
CA GLY A 234 20.83 5.57 8.16
C GLY A 234 22.11 5.75 8.97
N SER A 235 22.26 4.84 9.94
CA SER A 235 23.44 4.72 10.80
C SER A 235 24.11 3.35 10.62
N SER A 236 25.45 3.34 10.63
CA SER A 236 26.24 2.11 10.64
C SER A 236 26.10 1.34 11.95
N SER A 237 25.98 2.06 13.08
CA SER A 237 25.88 1.48 14.43
C SER A 237 24.47 1.02 14.83
N ASN A 238 23.44 1.55 14.17
CA ASN A 238 22.05 1.15 14.41
C ASN A 238 21.25 1.16 13.09
N ALA A 239 20.90 -0.03 12.62
CA ALA A 239 20.23 -0.24 11.33
C ALA A 239 18.81 0.35 11.26
N THR A 240 18.18 0.67 12.40
CA THR A 240 16.85 1.28 12.46
C THR A 240 16.89 2.78 12.81
N ALA A 241 18.07 3.33 13.11
CA ALA A 241 18.22 4.75 13.38
C ALA A 241 18.46 5.53 12.08
N GLY A 242 17.49 6.34 11.70
CA GLY A 242 17.64 7.36 10.66
C GLY A 242 18.08 8.70 11.24
N ARG A 243 18.89 9.44 10.47
CA ARG A 243 19.10 10.88 10.65
C ARG A 243 18.01 11.62 9.89
N ASP A 244 17.63 12.81 10.34
CA ASP A 244 16.66 13.67 9.66
C ASP A 244 17.24 14.35 8.41
N VAL A 245 17.75 13.54 7.49
CA VAL A 245 18.30 13.92 6.19
C VAL A 245 17.78 12.92 5.17
N LEU A 246 17.07 13.41 4.17
CA LEU A 246 16.58 12.58 3.08
C LEU A 246 17.74 12.19 2.15
N SER A 247 17.83 10.92 1.76
CA SER A 247 18.91 10.39 0.91
C SER A 247 18.42 9.83 -0.42
N ALA A 248 17.22 9.24 -0.43
CA ALA A 248 16.69 8.63 -1.63
C ALA A 248 15.17 8.50 -1.58
N MET A 249 14.59 8.17 -2.73
CA MET A 249 13.24 7.67 -2.85
C MET A 249 13.21 6.48 -3.80
N ILE A 250 12.29 5.56 -3.54
CA ILE A 250 11.97 4.43 -4.41
C ILE A 250 10.54 4.60 -4.91
N ILE A 251 10.35 4.36 -6.20
CA ILE A 251 9.07 4.48 -6.89
C ILE A 251 8.73 3.15 -7.53
N ALA A 252 7.51 2.68 -7.26
CA ALA A 252 6.88 1.57 -7.97
C ALA A 252 5.82 2.15 -8.92
N SER A 253 6.12 2.14 -10.21
CA SER A 253 5.26 2.67 -11.27
C SER A 253 4.15 1.69 -11.61
N HIS A 254 2.97 2.23 -11.93
CA HIS A 254 1.90 1.50 -12.59
C HIS A 254 2.30 1.06 -14.01
N ASP A 255 2.93 1.95 -14.78
CA ASP A 255 3.21 1.75 -16.21
C ASP A 255 4.45 0.89 -16.48
N SER A 256 5.32 0.74 -15.48
CA SER A 256 6.55 -0.06 -15.57
C SER A 256 6.71 -0.98 -14.37
N PRO A 257 5.76 -1.90 -14.13
CA PRO A 257 5.74 -2.67 -12.90
C PRO A 257 6.92 -3.66 -12.81
N GLN A 258 7.61 -3.99 -13.90
CA GLN A 258 8.77 -4.89 -13.86
C GLN A 258 10.05 -4.23 -13.30
N LYS A 259 10.05 -2.90 -13.06
CA LYS A 259 11.22 -2.16 -12.57
C LYS A 259 10.84 -1.18 -11.49
N LEU A 260 11.55 -1.24 -10.37
CA LEU A 260 11.52 -0.19 -9.35
C LEU A 260 12.51 0.91 -9.75
N GLN A 261 12.07 2.16 -9.69
CA GLN A 261 12.94 3.31 -9.91
C GLN A 261 13.49 3.79 -8.57
N VAL A 262 14.78 4.09 -8.51
CA VAL A 262 15.44 4.64 -7.32
C VAL A 262 16.05 5.97 -7.69
N ILE A 263 15.63 7.03 -7.00
CA ILE A 263 16.19 8.38 -7.16
C ILE A 263 17.01 8.66 -5.92
N ARG A 264 18.33 8.72 -6.08
CA ARG A 264 19.22 9.26 -5.04
C ARG A 264 19.15 10.78 -5.08
N LEU A 265 19.02 11.37 -3.90
CA LEU A 265 18.90 12.80 -3.74
C LEU A 265 20.22 13.35 -3.22
N THR A 266 20.79 14.28 -3.97
CA THR A 266 22.03 14.99 -3.61
C THR A 266 21.80 16.48 -3.74
N SER A 267 22.19 17.24 -2.72
CA SER A 267 22.09 18.70 -2.78
C SER A 267 23.31 19.26 -3.51
N SER A 268 23.09 20.10 -4.53
CA SER A 268 24.17 20.71 -5.31
C SER A 268 25.03 21.68 -4.51
N ASP A 269 24.48 22.24 -3.44
CA ASP A 269 25.12 23.18 -2.51
C ASP A 269 25.70 22.50 -1.25
N GLY A 270 25.56 21.17 -1.13
CA GLY A 270 26.00 20.39 0.03
C GLY A 270 25.06 20.46 1.25
N ASN A 271 23.91 21.15 1.15
CA ASN A 271 22.94 21.22 2.23
C ASN A 271 22.21 19.89 2.47
N LYS A 272 21.69 19.72 3.69
CA LYS A 272 20.88 18.55 4.05
C LYS A 272 19.49 18.68 3.42
N ILE A 273 19.08 17.66 2.68
CA ILE A 273 17.74 17.59 2.08
C ILE A 273 16.73 17.25 3.17
N SER A 274 15.64 18.03 3.25
CA SER A 274 14.63 17.89 4.31
C SER A 274 13.93 16.53 4.29
N SER A 275 13.94 15.84 5.44
CA SER A 275 13.13 14.64 5.66
C SER A 275 11.64 14.99 5.84
N PRO A 276 10.71 14.01 5.77
CA PRO A 276 9.30 14.24 6.11
C PRO A 276 9.10 14.88 7.49
N GLN A 277 9.93 14.52 8.47
CA GLN A 277 9.84 15.02 9.83
C GLN A 277 10.29 16.48 9.92
N VAL A 278 11.35 16.86 9.20
CA VAL A 278 11.80 18.26 9.09
C VAL A 278 10.72 19.11 8.41
N ALA A 279 10.10 18.59 7.35
CA ALA A 279 8.98 19.27 6.69
C ALA A 279 7.77 19.43 7.63
N GLN A 280 7.44 18.41 8.43
CA GLN A 280 6.39 18.54 9.44
C GLN A 280 6.73 19.61 10.48
N SER A 281 7.98 19.66 10.96
CA SER A 281 8.40 20.68 11.91
C SER A 281 8.29 22.10 11.34
N ALA A 282 8.50 22.28 10.03
CA ALA A 282 8.25 23.57 9.36
C ALA A 282 6.75 23.93 9.36
N ILE A 283 5.86 22.96 9.13
CA ILE A 283 4.40 23.16 9.25
C ILE A 283 4.02 23.58 10.67
N ASP A 284 4.54 22.86 11.67
CA ASP A 284 4.22 23.10 13.08
C ASP A 284 4.77 24.46 13.58
N ALA A 285 5.87 24.93 13.00
CA ALA A 285 6.51 26.20 13.34
C ALA A 285 5.94 27.41 12.59
N ASP A 286 5.15 27.21 11.53
CA ASP A 286 4.57 28.31 10.75
C ASP A 286 3.45 29.02 11.55
N PRO A 287 3.57 30.33 11.83
CA PRO A 287 2.61 31.03 12.70
C PRO A 287 1.17 31.09 12.14
N GLU A 288 1.01 31.22 10.82
CA GLU A 288 -0.32 31.30 10.21
C GLU A 288 -1.01 29.94 10.20
N LEU A 289 -0.27 28.87 9.87
CA LEU A 289 -0.77 27.50 9.97
C LEU A 289 -1.10 27.14 11.42
N ALA A 290 -0.23 27.47 12.38
CA ALA A 290 -0.49 27.22 13.80
C ALA A 290 -1.77 27.90 14.28
N ARG A 291 -2.02 29.15 13.85
CA ARG A 291 -3.26 29.87 14.15
C ARG A 291 -4.49 29.19 13.54
N ILE A 292 -4.42 28.81 12.26
CA ILE A 292 -5.50 28.11 11.54
C ILE A 292 -5.80 26.76 12.20
N ILE A 293 -4.78 25.94 12.43
CA ILE A 293 -4.92 24.60 13.03
C ILE A 293 -5.53 24.71 14.42
N THR A 294 -5.08 25.65 15.25
CA THR A 294 -5.62 25.85 16.61
C THR A 294 -7.11 26.20 16.59
N LEU A 295 -7.53 27.04 15.64
CA LEU A 295 -8.94 27.43 15.49
C LEU A 295 -9.82 26.28 14.97
N LEU A 296 -9.27 25.44 14.10
CA LEU A 296 -10.00 24.33 13.45
C LEU A 296 -9.94 23.02 14.26
N ASN A 297 -9.09 22.95 15.28
CA ASN A 297 -8.91 21.79 16.14
C ASN A 297 -9.44 22.08 17.56
N THR A 298 -10.70 22.50 17.65
CA THR A 298 -11.35 22.89 18.92
C THR A 298 -12.79 22.40 19.03
N ASN A 299 -13.27 22.23 20.28
CA ASN A 299 -14.68 22.07 20.68
C ASN A 299 -15.61 21.40 19.65
N GLY A 300 -15.40 20.10 19.40
CA GLY A 300 -16.26 19.30 18.53
C GLY A 300 -15.76 19.16 17.08
N SER A 301 -14.63 19.79 16.75
CA SER A 301 -13.90 19.60 15.49
C SER A 301 -12.48 19.10 15.74
N GLN A 302 -11.96 18.32 14.80
CA GLN A 302 -10.62 17.74 14.83
C GLN A 302 -9.94 17.94 13.48
N VAL A 303 -8.71 18.45 13.50
CA VAL A 303 -7.83 18.48 12.34
C VAL A 303 -7.07 17.16 12.25
N ARG A 304 -7.07 16.57 11.06
CA ARG A 304 -6.29 15.38 10.73
C ARG A 304 -5.48 15.65 9.48
N PHE A 305 -4.30 15.09 9.39
CA PHE A 305 -3.43 15.23 8.23
C PHE A 305 -3.40 13.95 7.40
N GLY A 306 -3.36 14.11 6.08
CA GLY A 306 -3.06 13.02 5.16
C GLY A 306 -1.58 12.64 5.17
N PRO A 307 -1.19 11.61 4.41
CA PRO A 307 0.20 11.19 4.27
C PRO A 307 1.11 12.30 3.75
N MET A 308 2.31 12.44 4.34
CA MET A 308 3.36 13.32 3.85
C MET A 308 3.98 12.74 2.58
N THR A 309 3.93 13.47 1.47
CA THR A 309 4.32 12.98 0.14
C THR A 309 5.34 13.89 -0.52
N PRO A 310 6.42 13.34 -1.10
CA PRO A 310 7.40 14.13 -1.84
C PRO A 310 6.89 14.43 -3.25
N LEU A 311 7.19 15.63 -3.74
CA LEU A 311 7.06 16.04 -5.13
C LEU A 311 8.40 16.61 -5.60
N ILE A 312 8.84 16.23 -6.79
CA ILE A 312 10.04 16.81 -7.43
C ILE A 312 9.57 17.73 -8.55
N ILE A 313 9.89 19.02 -8.45
CA ILE A 313 9.52 20.05 -9.42
C ILE A 313 10.77 20.79 -9.86
N LYS A 314 11.17 20.66 -11.13
CA LYS A 314 12.36 21.33 -11.70
C LYS A 314 13.58 21.26 -10.77
N ASP A 315 13.86 20.05 -10.27
CA ASP A 315 14.95 19.70 -9.35
C ASP A 315 14.80 20.14 -7.87
N ALA A 316 13.70 20.82 -7.51
CA ALA A 316 13.38 21.13 -6.12
C ALA A 316 12.47 20.06 -5.48
N LEU A 317 12.77 19.69 -4.24
CA LEU A 317 11.90 18.85 -3.42
C LEU A 317 10.85 19.70 -2.72
N VAL A 318 9.58 19.34 -2.90
CA VAL A 318 8.46 19.92 -2.17
C VAL A 318 7.71 18.81 -1.44
N TRP A 319 7.51 18.97 -0.14
CA TRP A 319 6.69 18.07 0.65
C TRP A 319 5.26 18.54 0.66
N THR A 320 4.29 17.64 0.47
CA THR A 320 2.87 17.98 0.52
C THR A 320 2.08 17.02 1.38
N ARG A 321 1.06 17.54 2.09
CA ARG A 321 0.05 16.73 2.76
C ARG A 321 -1.29 17.45 2.84
N SER A 322 -2.38 16.70 2.82
CA SER A 322 -3.72 17.27 2.98
C SER A 322 -4.01 17.59 4.45
N MET A 323 -4.74 18.67 4.69
CA MET A 323 -5.37 18.98 5.97
C MET A 323 -6.87 18.69 5.87
N LEU A 324 -7.33 17.75 6.69
CA LEU A 324 -8.70 17.28 6.79
C LEU A 324 -9.32 17.81 8.08
N ILE A 325 -10.62 18.09 8.04
CA ILE A 325 -11.39 18.48 9.23
C ILE A 325 -12.59 17.54 9.35
N SER A 326 -12.77 16.98 10.53
CA SER A 326 -13.96 16.21 10.88
C SER A 326 -14.54 16.71 12.19
N GLY A 327 -15.84 16.51 12.39
CA GLY A 327 -16.40 16.56 13.74
C GLY A 327 -15.88 15.42 14.62
N THR A 328 -16.02 15.53 15.94
CA THR A 328 -15.61 14.46 16.89
C THR A 328 -16.67 13.38 17.10
N GLY A 329 -17.89 13.58 16.58
CA GLY A 329 -18.97 12.59 16.67
C GLY A 329 -18.76 11.38 15.73
N GLY A 330 -19.28 10.21 16.11
CA GLY A 330 -19.04 8.95 15.37
C GLY A 330 -19.58 8.91 13.93
N ALA A 331 -20.47 9.82 13.54
CA ALA A 331 -21.00 9.96 12.17
C ALA A 331 -20.32 11.09 11.37
N ALA A 332 -19.30 11.73 11.93
CA ALA A 332 -18.65 12.87 11.27
C ALA A 332 -17.82 12.41 10.07
N VAL A 333 -18.13 12.97 8.90
CA VAL A 333 -17.40 12.71 7.66
C VAL A 333 -16.26 13.73 7.52
N PRO A 334 -14.99 13.31 7.39
CA PRO A 334 -13.88 14.21 7.14
C PRO A 334 -14.03 14.96 5.82
N ARG A 335 -13.66 16.23 5.81
CA ARG A 335 -13.60 17.08 4.61
C ARG A 335 -12.19 17.60 4.42
N VAL A 336 -11.73 17.66 3.17
CA VAL A 336 -10.48 18.34 2.82
C VAL A 336 -10.68 19.84 3.03
N TYR A 337 -9.86 20.45 3.88
CA TYR A 337 -9.81 21.90 4.05
C TYR A 337 -8.81 22.53 3.08
N GLY A 338 -7.68 21.86 2.84
CA GLY A 338 -6.67 22.29 1.88
C GLY A 338 -5.45 21.37 1.85
N ILE A 339 -4.48 21.74 1.05
CA ILE A 339 -3.17 21.11 0.93
C ILE A 339 -2.12 22.04 1.52
N ILE A 340 -1.25 21.48 2.36
CA ILE A 340 -0.06 22.17 2.86
C ILE A 340 1.12 21.69 2.01
N ALA A 341 1.92 22.63 1.49
CA ALA A 341 3.19 22.37 0.84
C ALA A 341 4.33 22.96 1.67
N VAL A 342 5.50 22.33 1.63
CA VAL A 342 6.73 22.81 2.28
C VAL A 342 7.88 22.73 1.31
N SER A 343 8.57 23.85 1.09
CA SER A 343 9.79 23.95 0.29
C SER A 343 10.80 24.81 1.04
N ASP A 344 12.02 24.32 1.20
CA ASP A 344 13.12 25.02 1.90
C ASP A 344 12.74 25.62 3.27
N GLY A 345 11.91 24.89 4.03
CA GLY A 345 11.44 25.28 5.36
C GLY A 345 10.29 26.30 5.37
N VAL A 346 9.84 26.77 4.20
CA VAL A 346 8.66 27.64 4.07
C VAL A 346 7.43 26.77 3.83
N ALA A 347 6.40 26.94 4.67
CA ALA A 347 5.13 26.25 4.53
C ALA A 347 4.09 27.16 3.86
N GLY A 348 3.23 26.58 3.02
CA GLY A 348 2.16 27.27 2.32
C GLY A 348 0.89 26.42 2.30
N LEU A 349 -0.27 27.06 2.50
CA LEU A 349 -1.59 26.43 2.41
C LEU A 349 -2.31 26.88 1.14
N GLY A 350 -2.92 25.94 0.42
CA GLY A 350 -3.77 26.23 -0.72
C GLY A 350 -4.92 25.24 -0.85
N GLU A 351 -5.95 25.59 -1.64
CA GLU A 351 -7.07 24.69 -1.94
C GLU A 351 -6.65 23.53 -2.84
N THR A 352 -5.64 23.75 -3.69
CA THR A 352 -5.03 22.73 -4.54
C THR A 352 -3.54 22.57 -4.23
N THR A 353 -2.95 21.48 -4.72
CA THR A 353 -1.51 21.23 -4.60
C THR A 353 -0.69 22.35 -5.24
N GLU A 354 -1.11 22.85 -6.41
CA GLU A 354 -0.44 23.93 -7.14
C GLU A 354 -0.46 25.25 -6.34
N LEU A 355 -1.61 25.61 -5.76
CA LEU A 355 -1.75 26.82 -4.95
C LEU A 355 -0.92 26.73 -3.66
N ALA A 356 -0.89 25.55 -3.04
CA ALA A 356 -0.06 25.32 -1.86
C ALA A 356 1.43 25.46 -2.18
N ILE A 357 1.88 24.87 -3.30
CA ILE A 357 3.26 24.98 -3.78
C ILE A 357 3.62 26.44 -4.08
N ALA A 358 2.76 27.17 -4.78
CA ALA A 358 2.98 28.59 -5.08
C ALA A 358 3.07 29.47 -3.81
N ALA A 359 2.38 29.09 -2.73
CA ALA A 359 2.50 29.76 -1.44
C ALA A 359 3.80 29.40 -0.68
N ALA A 360 4.35 28.21 -0.93
CA ALA A 360 5.56 27.71 -0.29
C ALA A 360 6.86 28.10 -1.00
N ILE A 361 6.83 28.32 -2.32
CA ILE A 361 7.96 28.75 -3.13
C ILE A 361 7.85 30.27 -3.34
N LYS A 362 8.61 31.05 -2.57
CA LYS A 362 8.69 32.51 -2.73
C LYS A 362 9.88 32.94 -3.56
#